data_AF-A0A1J7J704-F1
#
_entry.id   AF-A0A1J7J704-F1
#
_cell.length_a   1.000
_cell.length_b   1.000
_cell.length_c   1.000
_cell.angle_alpha   90.00
_cell.angle_beta   90.00
_cell.angle_gamma   90.00
#
_symmetry.space_group_name_H-M   'P 1'
#
loop_
_entity.id
_entity.type
_entity.pdbx_description
1 polymer ?
#
loop_
_entity_poly.entity_id
_entity_poly.type
_entity_poly.pdbx_seq_one_letter_code
_entity_poly.pdbx_strand_id
1 'polypeptide(L)'
;MKTVALVSALAAVSGLVSATPTKTQQQKPNKRASLPTVTASGNAFFAGSTRFYVRGIDYQPGGSSGNSDPLADETTCKRDIAEFSSLGVNTIRVYMTDNSVNHDACMNALADAGIYVILDANNPLYSINRYNPAPSYNDKYLQSVFATIDEFATYDNTLAFFSGNEVINEFANSTLSARYVKATTRDMRQYIKDRNYRSIPVGYSAADVSQNRMQMAHYMNCGTDDERSDFFAFNDYSWCNSDFTTSGWDQKVKNFTGYGLPIFLSEYGCTTAGRDFGEVGALMSSEMTGVYSGGLMYEYSMEPNGFGIVNITGGKAVELPEFAKFKAALSKSPAPTGSGGFTSTTTSQACPTKDSDWLVDSTLLPALPDAARTFFTNGAGKGPGLTGEGSQNAGSGDGATSSGDATPGSGSTTPTASPSSSKNAAAGAFSGPVDKAPFVVTGIACFFALAGTMLLNLSNAASLLWHAYHSLPSPSNKVNWAGFYTLDPLSPHNRLILGPFQGKVACQTIAFSRGVCGAAAASGVTQLVPDVEAFPGHIACDGDSRSEIVVPIVVDGKGVVAIIDVDCAETNGFDEIDREWLEKLARLLGEGCDW
;
A
#
# COMPACT_ATOMS: atom_id res chain seq x y z
N MET A 1 -1.05 -70.15 -31.37
CA MET A 1 -1.79 -70.89 -30.32
C MET A 1 -2.38 -69.86 -29.36
N LYS A 2 -3.67 -69.98 -29.04
CA LYS A 2 -4.48 -68.99 -28.31
C LYS A 2 -4.46 -69.26 -26.78
N THR A 3 -4.58 -68.17 -26.00
CA THR A 3 -5.30 -67.97 -24.70
C THR A 3 -5.04 -68.91 -23.50
N VAL A 4 -4.50 -68.43 -22.37
CA VAL A 4 -5.15 -67.83 -21.14
C VAL A 4 -5.70 -68.86 -20.13
N ALA A 5 -5.28 -68.74 -18.85
CA ALA A 5 -6.08 -68.72 -17.59
C ALA A 5 -5.17 -69.14 -16.40
N LEU A 6 -4.90 -68.40 -15.31
CA LEU A 6 -5.66 -67.67 -14.28
C LEU A 6 -6.33 -68.58 -13.21
N VAL A 7 -6.08 -68.23 -11.92
CA VAL A 7 -6.99 -68.28 -10.73
C VAL A 7 -6.62 -69.22 -9.54
N SER A 8 -6.22 -68.56 -8.42
CA SER A 8 -6.63 -68.75 -6.99
C SER A 8 -6.18 -69.96 -6.14
N ALA A 9 -6.10 -69.93 -4.80
CA ALA A 9 -6.09 -68.91 -3.73
C ALA A 9 -5.90 -69.58 -2.33
N LEU A 10 -5.83 -68.75 -1.27
CA LEU A 10 -5.94 -68.98 0.19
C LEU A 10 -4.69 -69.49 0.98
N ALA A 11 -4.44 -69.15 2.26
CA ALA A 11 -4.83 -68.07 3.20
C ALA A 11 -4.18 -68.37 4.59
N ALA A 12 -4.17 -67.36 5.49
CA ALA A 12 -4.00 -67.38 6.97
C ALA A 12 -2.56 -67.36 7.55
N VAL A 13 -2.03 -66.28 8.15
CA VAL A 13 -2.38 -65.40 9.31
C VAL A 13 -1.62 -65.81 10.59
N SER A 14 -0.75 -64.93 11.11
CA SER A 14 -0.78 -64.41 12.50
C SER A 14 0.52 -63.67 12.89
N GLY A 15 0.38 -62.49 13.54
CA GLY A 15 1.50 -61.78 14.19
C GLY A 15 1.41 -60.26 14.13
N LEU A 16 0.44 -59.67 14.85
CA LEU A 16 0.26 -58.22 15.02
C LEU A 16 1.30 -57.65 16.00
N VAL A 17 2.09 -56.67 15.53
CA VAL A 17 2.73 -55.64 16.37
C VAL A 17 2.27 -54.29 15.82
N SER A 18 1.45 -53.57 16.57
CA SER A 18 1.03 -52.20 16.26
C SER A 18 2.20 -51.24 16.48
N ALA A 19 2.85 -50.82 15.40
CA ALA A 19 3.62 -49.58 15.35
C ALA A 19 2.77 -48.54 14.61
N THR A 20 2.40 -47.47 15.30
CA THR A 20 1.80 -46.27 14.70
C THR A 20 2.75 -45.69 13.65
N PRO A 21 2.29 -45.34 12.43
CA PRO A 21 3.19 -44.83 11.41
C PRO A 21 3.71 -43.45 11.83
N THR A 22 5.03 -43.34 11.92
CA THR A 22 5.72 -42.05 12.01
C THR A 22 5.39 -41.26 10.73
N LYS A 23 5.00 -39.99 10.88
CA LYS A 23 4.71 -39.09 9.75
C LYS A 23 5.89 -39.13 8.78
N THR A 24 5.67 -39.73 7.61
CA THR A 24 6.64 -39.76 6.51
C THR A 24 6.99 -38.32 6.15
N GLN A 25 8.28 -37.96 6.24
CA GLN A 25 8.77 -36.72 5.66
C GLN A 25 8.35 -36.70 4.18
N GLN A 26 7.65 -35.63 3.77
CA GLN A 26 7.39 -35.39 2.36
C GLN A 26 8.73 -35.40 1.62
N GLN A 27 8.87 -36.34 0.71
CA GLN A 27 10.05 -36.48 -0.13
C GLN A 27 10.08 -35.26 -1.08
N LYS A 28 11.06 -34.37 -0.88
CA LYS A 28 11.25 -33.19 -1.74
C LYS A 28 11.38 -33.65 -3.22
N PRO A 29 10.74 -32.96 -4.17
CA PRO A 29 10.85 -33.30 -5.58
C PRO A 29 12.32 -33.28 -6.05
N ASN A 30 12.65 -34.19 -6.97
CA ASN A 30 13.98 -34.29 -7.59
C ASN A 30 14.46 -32.92 -8.10
N LYS A 31 15.72 -32.59 -7.78
CA LYS A 31 16.39 -31.31 -8.06
C LYS A 31 16.51 -31.09 -9.58
N ARG A 32 15.46 -30.49 -10.15
CA ARG A 32 15.46 -29.83 -11.47
C ARG A 32 16.50 -28.71 -11.44
N ALA A 33 17.02 -28.26 -12.59
CA ALA A 33 17.98 -27.16 -12.62
C ALA A 33 17.36 -25.93 -11.90
N SER A 34 17.84 -25.63 -10.69
CA SER A 34 17.24 -24.64 -9.82
C SER A 34 17.60 -23.25 -10.32
N LEU A 35 16.59 -22.42 -10.59
CA LEU A 35 16.77 -20.99 -10.79
C LEU A 35 17.54 -20.41 -9.58
N PRO A 36 18.62 -19.63 -9.77
CA PRO A 36 19.41 -19.14 -8.64
C PRO A 36 18.56 -18.28 -7.70
N THR A 37 18.61 -18.54 -6.40
CA THR A 37 17.88 -17.71 -5.43
C THR A 37 18.39 -16.27 -5.46
N VAL A 38 17.47 -15.30 -5.41
CA VAL A 38 17.80 -13.88 -5.32
C VAL A 38 18.02 -13.48 -3.86
N THR A 39 19.05 -12.68 -3.61
CA THR A 39 19.39 -12.11 -2.30
C THR A 39 19.66 -10.60 -2.42
N ALA A 40 19.53 -9.86 -1.32
CA ALA A 40 19.89 -8.45 -1.24
C ALA A 40 21.30 -8.30 -0.63
N SER A 41 22.14 -7.45 -1.24
CA SER A 41 23.46 -7.11 -0.72
C SER A 41 23.85 -5.68 -1.13
N GLY A 42 24.30 -4.88 -0.16
CA GLY A 42 24.49 -3.45 -0.39
C GLY A 42 23.18 -2.79 -0.82
N ASN A 43 23.20 -2.04 -1.93
CA ASN A 43 21.99 -1.44 -2.52
C ASN A 43 21.46 -2.17 -3.78
N ALA A 44 21.75 -3.47 -3.95
CA ALA A 44 21.30 -4.22 -5.13
C ALA A 44 20.88 -5.66 -4.81
N PHE A 45 20.14 -6.25 -5.74
CA PHE A 45 19.81 -7.67 -5.73
C PHE A 45 20.80 -8.51 -6.54
N PHE A 46 20.97 -9.77 -6.15
CA PHE A 46 21.87 -10.72 -6.81
C PHE A 46 21.21 -12.09 -6.94
N ALA A 47 21.20 -12.62 -8.16
CA ALA A 47 20.90 -14.02 -8.44
C ALA A 47 22.22 -14.80 -8.47
N GLY A 48 22.54 -15.48 -7.37
CA GLY A 48 23.89 -15.98 -7.13
C GLY A 48 24.90 -14.83 -7.06
N SER A 49 25.90 -14.80 -7.95
CA SER A 49 26.90 -13.72 -8.03
C SER A 49 26.57 -12.65 -9.08
N THR A 50 25.46 -12.81 -9.82
CA THR A 50 25.10 -11.92 -10.91
C THR A 50 24.12 -10.87 -10.43
N ARG A 51 24.38 -9.60 -10.75
CA ARG A 51 23.45 -8.51 -10.42
C ARG A 51 22.08 -8.79 -11.05
N PHE A 52 21.05 -8.70 -10.24
CA PHE A 52 19.67 -8.92 -10.64
C PHE A 52 18.95 -7.58 -10.77
N TYR A 53 18.35 -7.36 -11.93
CA TYR A 53 17.47 -6.23 -12.19
C TYR A 53 16.04 -6.76 -12.34
N VAL A 54 15.11 -6.20 -11.58
CA VAL A 54 13.68 -6.44 -11.73
C VAL A 54 13.25 -5.86 -13.07
N ARG A 55 12.89 -6.72 -14.01
CA ARG A 55 12.34 -6.36 -15.33
C ARG A 55 10.99 -7.05 -15.42
N GLY A 56 10.04 -6.49 -14.70
CA GLY A 56 8.83 -7.19 -14.35
C GLY A 56 7.54 -6.55 -14.83
N ILE A 57 6.45 -7.23 -14.48
CA ILE A 57 5.07 -6.80 -14.74
C ILE A 57 4.21 -7.21 -13.54
N ASP A 58 3.25 -6.36 -13.19
CA ASP A 58 2.27 -6.65 -12.15
C ASP A 58 1.22 -7.63 -12.67
N TYR A 59 0.94 -8.69 -11.90
CA TYR A 59 0.09 -9.80 -12.31
C TYR A 59 -0.97 -10.11 -11.26
N GLN A 60 -2.15 -9.53 -11.45
CA GLN A 60 -3.33 -9.82 -10.64
C GLN A 60 -4.62 -9.71 -11.48
N PRO A 61 -5.01 -10.75 -12.24
CA PRO A 61 -6.30 -10.79 -12.92
C PRO A 61 -7.47 -10.54 -11.95
N GLY A 62 -8.26 -9.50 -12.22
CA GLY A 62 -9.27 -8.95 -11.30
C GLY A 62 -8.80 -7.70 -10.53
N GLY A 63 -7.59 -7.20 -10.83
CA GLY A 63 -6.97 -6.01 -10.25
C GLY A 63 -6.30 -6.25 -8.89
N SER A 64 -5.45 -5.31 -8.47
CA SER A 64 -4.71 -5.36 -7.20
C SER A 64 -5.59 -5.45 -5.94
N SER A 65 -6.89 -5.14 -6.05
CA SER A 65 -7.91 -5.28 -4.99
C SER A 65 -8.82 -6.51 -5.18
N GLY A 66 -8.62 -7.32 -6.22
CA GLY A 66 -9.39 -8.52 -6.49
C GLY A 66 -9.14 -9.61 -5.44
N ASN A 67 -10.11 -10.50 -5.20
CA ASN A 67 -9.99 -11.57 -4.21
C ASN A 67 -9.78 -12.94 -4.87
N SER A 68 -8.74 -13.05 -5.69
CA SER A 68 -8.41 -14.24 -6.47
C SER A 68 -6.91 -14.54 -6.38
N ASP A 69 -6.56 -15.81 -6.43
CA ASP A 69 -5.16 -16.25 -6.51
C ASP A 69 -4.85 -16.77 -7.92
N PRO A 70 -4.07 -16.03 -8.73
CA PRO A 70 -3.73 -16.47 -10.07
C PRO A 70 -2.63 -17.54 -10.11
N LEU A 71 -1.94 -17.80 -8.99
CA LEU A 71 -0.92 -18.84 -8.84
C LEU A 71 -1.50 -20.18 -8.34
N ALA A 72 -2.75 -20.19 -7.87
CA ALA A 72 -3.44 -21.41 -7.44
C ALA A 72 -4.11 -22.18 -8.60
N ASP A 73 -4.38 -21.53 -9.74
CA ASP A 73 -5.02 -22.14 -10.91
C ASP A 73 -4.01 -22.44 -12.03
N GLU A 74 -3.67 -23.73 -12.20
CA GLU A 74 -2.66 -24.18 -13.16
C GLU A 74 -2.97 -23.76 -14.61
N THR A 75 -4.25 -23.74 -14.99
CA THR A 75 -4.65 -23.39 -16.36
C THR A 75 -4.42 -21.90 -16.62
N THR A 76 -4.79 -21.05 -15.67
CA THR A 76 -4.65 -19.61 -15.70
C THR A 76 -3.19 -19.21 -15.71
N CYS A 77 -2.39 -19.71 -14.76
CA CYS A 77 -0.98 -19.35 -14.69
C CYS A 77 -0.21 -19.83 -15.93
N LYS A 78 -0.43 -21.06 -16.42
CA LYS A 78 0.30 -21.56 -17.61
C LYS A 78 -0.03 -20.82 -18.89
N ARG A 79 -1.27 -20.35 -19.04
CA ARG A 79 -1.65 -19.46 -20.14
C ARG A 79 -0.82 -18.18 -20.09
N ASP A 80 -0.75 -17.53 -18.93
CA ASP A 80 -0.11 -16.22 -18.79
C ASP A 80 1.43 -16.30 -18.76
N ILE A 81 2.00 -17.42 -18.27
CA ILE A 81 3.45 -17.68 -18.33
C ILE A 81 3.97 -17.69 -19.77
N ALA A 82 3.18 -18.17 -20.73
CA ALA A 82 3.54 -18.12 -22.14
C ALA A 82 3.68 -16.66 -22.63
N GLU A 83 2.78 -15.78 -22.17
CA GLU A 83 2.82 -14.35 -22.49
C GLU A 83 3.99 -13.65 -21.79
N PHE A 84 4.27 -13.95 -20.53
CA PHE A 84 5.44 -13.42 -19.82
C PHE A 84 6.75 -13.80 -20.51
N SER A 85 6.85 -15.05 -20.94
CA SER A 85 8.00 -15.55 -21.72
C SER A 85 8.12 -14.83 -23.07
N SER A 86 6.98 -14.56 -23.72
CA SER A 86 6.91 -13.80 -24.97
C SER A 86 7.35 -12.34 -24.79
N LEU A 87 6.99 -11.70 -23.68
CA LEU A 87 7.42 -10.34 -23.32
C LEU A 87 8.92 -10.27 -23.02
N GLY A 88 9.46 -11.31 -22.39
CA GLY A 88 10.84 -11.33 -21.89
C GLY A 88 11.00 -10.69 -20.51
N VAL A 89 9.92 -10.66 -19.71
CA VAL A 89 9.99 -10.28 -18.28
C VAL A 89 10.66 -11.39 -17.47
N ASN A 90 11.33 -11.00 -16.38
CA ASN A 90 11.96 -11.96 -15.47
C ASN A 90 11.28 -12.03 -14.09
N THR A 91 10.34 -11.13 -13.82
CA THR A 91 9.70 -11.00 -12.51
C THR A 91 8.23 -10.68 -12.68
N ILE A 92 7.39 -11.29 -11.87
CA ILE A 92 6.00 -10.86 -11.68
C ILE A 92 5.80 -10.43 -10.22
N ARG A 93 4.92 -9.47 -9.99
CA ARG A 93 4.40 -9.18 -8.65
C ARG A 93 2.96 -9.69 -8.56
N VAL A 94 2.66 -10.41 -7.50
CA VAL A 94 1.32 -10.91 -7.22
C VAL A 94 0.86 -10.33 -5.88
N TYR A 95 -0.29 -9.65 -5.92
CA TYR A 95 -0.84 -8.91 -4.78
C TYR A 95 -1.61 -9.82 -3.83
N MET A 96 -2.06 -10.98 -4.32
CA MET A 96 -2.99 -11.86 -3.64
C MET A 96 -2.64 -13.32 -3.85
N THR A 97 -2.38 -14.03 -2.74
CA THR A 97 -2.22 -15.49 -2.75
C THR A 97 -3.01 -16.14 -1.62
N ASP A 98 -3.63 -17.27 -1.90
CA ASP A 98 -4.34 -18.09 -0.93
C ASP A 98 -3.33 -19.01 -0.22
N ASN A 99 -2.83 -18.56 0.92
CA ASN A 99 -1.91 -19.32 1.77
C ASN A 99 -2.49 -20.60 2.42
N SER A 100 -3.67 -21.07 1.97
CA SER A 100 -4.29 -22.33 2.40
C SER A 100 -4.28 -23.43 1.32
N VAL A 101 -3.85 -23.10 0.10
CA VAL A 101 -3.77 -24.02 -1.05
C VAL A 101 -2.31 -24.22 -1.52
N ASN A 102 -2.10 -25.16 -2.45
CA ASN A 102 -0.78 -25.51 -2.98
C ASN A 102 -0.47 -24.75 -4.28
N HIS A 103 0.77 -24.27 -4.42
CA HIS A 103 1.20 -23.49 -5.58
C HIS A 103 2.27 -24.17 -6.44
N ASP A 104 2.53 -25.47 -6.23
CA ASP A 104 3.66 -26.17 -6.84
C ASP A 104 3.60 -26.12 -8.37
N ALA A 105 2.42 -26.32 -8.97
CA ALA A 105 2.28 -26.37 -10.42
C ALA A 105 2.69 -25.05 -11.08
N CYS A 106 2.20 -23.91 -10.56
CA CYS A 106 2.48 -22.60 -11.12
C CYS A 106 3.88 -22.10 -10.77
N MET A 107 4.33 -22.25 -9.52
CA MET A 107 5.67 -21.81 -9.11
C MET A 107 6.77 -22.58 -9.86
N ASN A 108 6.60 -23.88 -10.09
CA ASN A 108 7.53 -24.67 -10.90
C ASN A 108 7.49 -24.27 -12.39
N ALA A 109 6.32 -23.95 -12.94
CA ALA A 109 6.20 -23.49 -14.33
C ALA A 109 6.83 -22.09 -14.53
N LEU A 110 6.69 -21.19 -13.56
CA LEU A 110 7.37 -19.89 -13.54
C LEU A 110 8.89 -20.07 -13.45
N ALA A 111 9.36 -20.96 -12.58
CA ALA A 111 10.79 -21.27 -12.44
C ALA A 111 11.37 -21.86 -13.74
N ASP A 112 10.65 -22.75 -14.42
CA ASP A 112 11.04 -23.29 -15.74
C ASP A 112 11.16 -22.19 -16.81
N ALA A 113 10.32 -21.16 -16.72
CA ALA A 113 10.35 -19.99 -17.60
C ALA A 113 11.41 -18.94 -17.17
N GLY A 114 12.12 -19.16 -16.06
CA GLY A 114 13.09 -18.21 -15.52
C GLY A 114 12.46 -16.97 -14.88
N ILE A 115 11.20 -17.08 -14.43
CA ILE A 115 10.42 -15.99 -13.85
C ILE A 115 10.40 -16.11 -12.32
N TYR A 116 10.76 -15.02 -11.68
CA TYR A 116 10.68 -14.84 -10.24
C TYR A 116 9.37 -14.17 -9.81
N VAL A 117 8.99 -14.36 -8.55
CA VAL A 117 7.74 -13.83 -7.98
C VAL A 117 8.03 -12.94 -6.78
N ILE A 118 7.55 -11.71 -6.80
CA ILE A 118 7.44 -10.85 -5.62
C ILE A 118 6.01 -10.96 -5.11
N LEU A 119 5.86 -11.21 -3.80
CA LEU A 119 4.57 -11.45 -3.18
C LEU A 119 4.24 -10.39 -2.15
N ASP A 120 3.07 -9.81 -2.25
CA ASP A 120 2.46 -9.12 -1.13
C ASP A 120 2.04 -10.18 -0.10
N ALA A 121 2.64 -10.16 1.10
CA ALA A 121 2.32 -11.13 2.15
C ALA A 121 0.95 -10.88 2.81
N ASN A 122 0.30 -9.78 2.41
CA ASN A 122 -0.95 -9.25 2.95
C ASN A 122 -2.10 -9.54 2.00
N ASN A 123 -3.32 -9.44 2.49
CA ASN A 123 -4.52 -9.41 1.65
C ASN A 123 -5.59 -8.48 2.27
N PRO A 124 -6.71 -8.18 1.58
CA PRO A 124 -7.74 -7.25 2.05
C PRO A 124 -8.31 -7.62 3.42
N LEU A 125 -8.39 -8.92 3.73
CA LEU A 125 -8.86 -9.42 5.02
C LEU A 125 -7.76 -9.40 6.10
N TYR A 126 -6.50 -9.60 5.70
CA TYR A 126 -5.33 -9.70 6.56
C TYR A 126 -4.28 -8.64 6.20
N SER A 127 -4.48 -7.42 6.70
CA SER A 127 -3.63 -6.26 6.43
C SER A 127 -3.63 -5.28 7.61
N ILE A 128 -2.62 -4.41 7.65
CA ILE A 128 -2.62 -3.25 8.54
C ILE A 128 -3.70 -2.27 8.07
N ASN A 129 -4.61 -1.91 8.98
CA ASN A 129 -5.64 -0.92 8.73
C ASN A 129 -5.07 0.49 8.89
N ARG A 130 -4.94 1.24 7.79
CA ARG A 130 -4.36 2.59 7.82
C ARG A 130 -5.13 3.62 8.66
N TYR A 131 -6.43 3.38 8.90
CA TYR A 131 -7.28 4.26 9.72
C TYR A 131 -7.23 3.91 11.20
N ASN A 132 -6.95 2.66 11.54
CA ASN A 132 -6.88 2.17 12.91
C ASN A 132 -5.79 1.10 13.05
N PRO A 133 -4.51 1.48 12.96
CA PRO A 133 -3.43 0.52 12.75
C PRO A 133 -3.11 -0.32 14.01
N ALA A 134 -3.26 0.26 15.20
CA ALA A 134 -2.93 -0.38 16.46
C ALA A 134 -3.63 -1.74 16.68
N PRO A 135 -4.97 -1.85 16.59
CA PRO A 135 -5.65 -3.14 16.75
C PRO A 135 -5.45 -4.10 15.57
N SER A 136 -5.11 -3.59 14.38
CA SER A 136 -4.91 -4.42 13.18
C SER A 136 -3.59 -5.20 13.19
N TYR A 137 -2.59 -4.74 13.95
CA TYR A 137 -1.37 -5.48 14.20
C TYR A 137 -1.60 -6.46 15.37
N ASN A 138 -2.01 -7.67 15.03
CA ASN A 138 -2.40 -8.72 15.97
C ASN A 138 -1.95 -10.12 15.52
N ASP A 139 -2.16 -11.11 16.39
CA ASP A 139 -1.79 -12.51 16.16
C ASP A 139 -2.45 -13.13 14.92
N LYS A 140 -3.71 -12.79 14.61
CA LYS A 140 -4.40 -13.30 13.41
C LYS A 140 -3.80 -12.76 12.12
N TYR A 141 -3.49 -11.47 12.11
CA TYR A 141 -2.79 -10.84 11.00
C TYR A 141 -1.41 -11.48 10.79
N LEU A 142 -0.59 -11.56 11.84
CA LEU A 142 0.76 -12.12 11.76
C LEU A 142 0.76 -13.60 11.39
N GLN A 143 -0.23 -14.37 11.86
CA GLN A 143 -0.39 -15.77 11.46
C GLN A 143 -0.61 -15.90 9.96
N SER A 144 -1.46 -15.07 9.35
CA SER A 144 -1.68 -15.08 7.90
C SER A 144 -0.41 -14.72 7.13
N VAL A 145 0.27 -13.63 7.53
CA VAL A 145 1.53 -13.19 6.92
C VAL A 145 2.60 -14.29 6.99
N PHE A 146 2.75 -14.93 8.15
CA PHE A 146 3.71 -16.02 8.35
C PHE A 146 3.31 -17.30 7.60
N ALA A 147 2.02 -17.58 7.42
CA ALA A 147 1.56 -18.71 6.62
C ALA A 147 1.89 -18.50 5.13
N THR A 148 1.80 -17.26 4.63
CA THR A 148 2.27 -16.92 3.27
C THR A 148 3.78 -17.16 3.14
N ILE A 149 4.58 -16.79 4.15
CA ILE A 149 6.01 -17.12 4.16
C ILE A 149 6.22 -18.64 4.15
N ASP A 150 5.50 -19.40 4.99
CA ASP A 150 5.64 -20.86 5.08
C ASP A 150 5.38 -21.55 3.74
N GLU A 151 4.36 -21.10 3.00
CA GLU A 151 3.99 -21.63 1.69
C GLU A 151 5.04 -21.29 0.63
N PHE A 152 5.49 -20.04 0.57
CA PHE A 152 6.30 -19.57 -0.55
C PHE A 152 7.82 -19.59 -0.32
N ALA A 153 8.28 -19.80 0.92
CA ALA A 153 9.72 -19.76 1.23
C ALA A 153 10.53 -20.90 0.63
N THR A 154 9.88 -22.00 0.25
CA THR A 154 10.54 -23.19 -0.32
C THR A 154 10.78 -23.11 -1.82
N TYR A 155 10.14 -22.18 -2.53
CA TYR A 155 10.37 -22.00 -3.97
C TYR A 155 11.60 -21.12 -4.20
N ASP A 156 12.55 -21.56 -5.00
CA ASP A 156 13.79 -20.81 -5.27
C ASP A 156 13.51 -19.50 -6.03
N ASN A 157 12.42 -19.45 -6.79
CA ASN A 157 12.00 -18.28 -7.57
C ASN A 157 11.10 -17.29 -6.79
N THR A 158 10.81 -17.49 -5.51
CA THR A 158 10.24 -16.42 -4.67
C THR A 158 11.31 -15.34 -4.45
N LEU A 159 11.21 -14.21 -5.13
CA LEU A 159 12.21 -13.15 -5.09
C LEU A 159 12.21 -12.47 -3.73
N ALA A 160 11.05 -11.99 -3.29
CA ALA A 160 10.89 -11.12 -2.14
C ALA A 160 9.44 -11.11 -1.63
N PHE A 161 9.27 -10.65 -0.39
CA PHE A 161 7.95 -10.34 0.17
C PHE A 161 7.79 -8.85 0.44
N PHE A 162 6.60 -8.31 0.15
CA PHE A 162 6.16 -7.03 0.66
C PHE A 162 5.40 -7.20 1.98
N SER A 163 5.86 -6.50 3.01
CA SER A 163 5.23 -6.42 4.33
C SER A 163 3.98 -5.54 4.35
N GLY A 164 3.72 -4.79 3.29
CA GLY A 164 2.54 -3.97 3.07
C GLY A 164 2.61 -3.27 1.72
N ASN A 165 1.44 -2.84 1.24
CA ASN A 165 1.28 -2.06 0.01
C ASN A 165 0.48 -0.80 0.30
N GLU A 166 1.08 0.36 0.05
CA GLU A 166 0.44 1.67 0.14
C GLU A 166 -0.39 1.88 1.43
N VAL A 167 0.05 1.29 2.54
CA VAL A 167 -0.61 1.47 3.85
C VAL A 167 -0.50 2.94 4.25
N ILE A 168 0.68 3.52 4.06
CA ILE A 168 0.91 4.96 4.09
C ILE A 168 0.59 5.48 2.68
N ASN A 169 -0.38 6.39 2.61
CA ASN A 169 -0.86 7.03 1.39
C ASN A 169 -1.07 8.55 1.63
N GLU A 170 -1.81 9.21 0.76
CA GLU A 170 -2.10 10.65 0.80
C GLU A 170 -2.88 11.10 2.05
N PHE A 171 -3.52 10.18 2.76
CA PHE A 171 -4.15 10.48 4.05
C PHE A 171 -3.07 10.73 5.11
N ALA A 172 -2.94 11.94 5.64
CA ALA A 172 -1.87 12.33 6.56
C ALA A 172 -1.72 11.39 7.78
N ASN A 173 -2.84 10.97 8.40
CA ASN A 173 -2.81 10.05 9.55
C ASN A 173 -2.40 8.62 9.19
N SER A 174 -2.37 8.26 7.90
CA SER A 174 -1.84 6.96 7.48
C SER A 174 -0.37 6.79 7.87
N THR A 175 0.40 7.88 8.00
CA THR A 175 1.81 7.86 8.47
C THR A 175 1.96 7.23 9.85
N LEU A 176 0.95 7.31 10.73
CA LEU A 176 0.94 6.63 12.03
C LEU A 176 0.99 5.10 11.90
N SER A 177 0.65 4.57 10.73
CA SER A 177 0.74 3.14 10.41
C SER A 177 2.17 2.67 10.14
N ALA A 178 3.11 3.59 9.86
CA ALA A 178 4.49 3.25 9.49
C ALA A 178 5.19 2.38 10.53
N ARG A 179 4.96 2.64 11.83
CA ARG A 179 5.53 1.81 12.91
C ARG A 179 5.05 0.36 12.87
N TYR A 180 3.80 0.12 12.44
CA TYR A 180 3.23 -1.22 12.34
C TYR A 180 3.70 -1.93 11.08
N VAL A 181 3.79 -1.23 9.95
CA VAL A 181 4.38 -1.76 8.71
C VAL A 181 5.84 -2.17 8.93
N LYS A 182 6.62 -1.35 9.62
CA LYS A 182 8.01 -1.64 9.94
C LYS A 182 8.15 -2.76 10.97
N ALA A 183 7.24 -2.86 11.94
CA ALA A 183 7.17 -4.01 12.85
C ALA A 183 6.85 -5.31 12.09
N THR A 184 5.88 -5.30 11.17
CA THR A 184 5.61 -6.45 10.28
C THR A 184 6.86 -6.84 9.51
N THR A 185 7.60 -5.87 8.95
CA THR A 185 8.88 -6.14 8.26
C THR A 185 9.89 -6.83 9.18
N ARG A 186 10.14 -6.27 10.37
CA ARG A 186 11.03 -6.85 11.39
C ARG A 186 10.64 -8.30 11.70
N ASP A 187 9.36 -8.53 11.95
CA ASP A 187 8.87 -9.83 12.40
C ASP A 187 8.86 -10.88 11.29
N MET A 188 8.56 -10.49 10.05
CA MET A 188 8.69 -11.37 8.89
C MET A 188 10.15 -11.81 8.67
N ARG A 189 11.11 -10.87 8.75
CA ARG A 189 12.54 -11.17 8.63
C ARG A 189 12.99 -12.11 9.74
N GLN A 190 12.56 -11.82 10.98
CA GLN A 190 12.90 -12.65 12.13
C GLN A 190 12.28 -14.04 12.03
N TYR A 191 11.05 -14.14 11.53
CA TYR A 191 10.37 -15.41 11.31
C TYR A 191 11.09 -16.26 10.26
N ILE A 192 11.48 -15.66 9.12
CA ILE A 192 12.29 -16.32 8.08
C ILE A 192 13.58 -16.91 8.67
N LYS A 193 14.27 -16.11 9.50
CA LYS A 193 15.52 -16.51 10.16
C LYS A 193 15.30 -17.66 11.15
N ASP A 194 14.34 -17.55 12.07
CA ASP A 194 14.11 -18.53 13.14
C ASP A 194 13.54 -19.85 12.61
N ARG A 195 12.81 -19.80 11.48
CA ARG A 195 12.36 -20.99 10.75
C ARG A 195 13.45 -21.62 9.88
N ASN A 196 14.65 -21.03 9.83
CA ASN A 196 15.80 -21.48 9.04
C ASN A 196 15.45 -21.63 7.55
N TYR A 197 14.64 -20.71 7.04
CA TYR A 197 14.43 -20.55 5.60
C TYR A 197 15.64 -19.87 4.96
N ARG A 198 15.73 -19.92 3.63
CA ARG A 198 16.72 -19.10 2.91
C ARG A 198 16.43 -17.62 3.16
N SER A 199 17.45 -16.77 3.03
CA SER A 199 17.32 -15.32 3.22
C SER A 199 16.53 -14.67 2.08
N ILE A 200 15.19 -14.73 2.16
CA ILE A 200 14.28 -14.04 1.25
C ILE A 200 14.17 -12.58 1.70
N PRO A 201 14.52 -11.59 0.84
CA PRO A 201 14.35 -10.19 1.16
C PRO A 201 12.91 -9.84 1.55
N VAL A 202 12.73 -9.04 2.60
CA VAL A 202 11.44 -8.46 2.99
C VAL A 202 11.51 -6.94 2.93
N GLY A 203 10.56 -6.36 2.19
CA GLY A 203 10.50 -4.93 1.88
C GLY A 203 9.11 -4.35 2.04
N TYR A 204 8.95 -3.08 1.65
CA TYR A 204 7.68 -2.39 1.61
C TYR A 204 7.45 -1.75 0.23
N SER A 205 6.20 -1.77 -0.24
CA SER A 205 5.74 -1.10 -1.45
C SER A 205 4.98 0.18 -1.05
N ALA A 206 5.59 1.35 -1.25
CA ALA A 206 5.01 2.64 -0.88
C ALA A 206 4.25 3.30 -2.04
N ALA A 207 3.26 4.12 -1.70
CA ALA A 207 2.61 5.02 -2.67
C ALA A 207 3.56 6.17 -3.09
N ASP A 208 3.32 6.79 -4.25
CA ASP A 208 4.05 8.01 -4.68
C ASP A 208 3.56 9.28 -3.97
N VAL A 209 3.64 9.31 -2.64
CA VAL A 209 3.24 10.49 -1.87
C VAL A 209 4.42 11.44 -1.74
N SER A 210 4.47 12.46 -2.60
CA SER A 210 5.61 13.38 -2.70
C SER A 210 6.06 14.00 -1.36
N GLN A 211 5.10 14.24 -0.46
CA GLN A 211 5.28 14.89 0.84
C GLN A 211 6.01 14.00 1.86
N ASN A 212 5.82 12.68 1.79
CA ASN A 212 6.30 11.75 2.80
C ASN A 212 7.12 10.57 2.27
N ARG A 213 7.29 10.43 0.94
CA ARG A 213 8.02 9.32 0.31
C ARG A 213 9.45 9.18 0.83
N MET A 214 10.17 10.29 0.99
CA MET A 214 11.53 10.26 1.53
C MET A 214 11.53 9.92 3.03
N GLN A 215 10.58 10.46 3.81
CA GLN A 215 10.44 10.11 5.22
C GLN A 215 10.13 8.61 5.37
N MET A 216 9.20 8.07 4.58
CA MET A 216 8.86 6.65 4.62
C MET A 216 10.05 5.77 4.25
N ALA A 217 10.80 6.11 3.19
CA ALA A 217 12.02 5.40 2.83
C ALA A 217 13.05 5.45 3.98
N HIS A 218 13.40 6.64 4.47
CA HIS A 218 14.33 6.78 5.59
C HIS A 218 13.86 6.02 6.83
N TYR A 219 12.55 6.02 7.12
CA TYR A 219 11.98 5.28 8.24
C TYR A 219 12.20 3.76 8.08
N MET A 220 12.00 3.20 6.89
CA MET A 220 12.24 1.78 6.62
C MET A 220 13.73 1.39 6.68
N ASN A 221 14.66 2.35 6.56
CA ASN A 221 16.11 2.12 6.62
C ASN A 221 16.81 2.73 7.86
N CYS A 222 16.08 3.21 8.84
CA CYS A 222 16.64 3.68 10.11
C CYS A 222 16.51 2.62 11.22
N GLY A 223 17.11 2.85 12.39
CA GLY A 223 17.03 1.93 13.53
C GLY A 223 18.09 0.82 13.49
N THR A 224 17.89 -0.22 14.29
CA THR A 224 18.82 -1.36 14.37
C THR A 224 18.68 -2.29 13.16
N ASP A 225 19.71 -3.10 12.87
CA ASP A 225 19.74 -3.93 11.65
C ASP A 225 18.60 -4.95 11.54
N ASP A 226 18.05 -5.43 12.64
CA ASP A 226 16.86 -6.28 12.69
C ASP A 226 15.56 -5.55 12.30
N GLU A 227 15.49 -4.24 12.56
CA GLU A 227 14.34 -3.38 12.26
C GLU A 227 14.36 -2.80 10.85
N ARG A 228 15.55 -2.73 10.23
CA ARG A 228 15.72 -2.21 8.88
C ARG A 228 15.19 -3.19 7.84
N SER A 229 14.56 -2.65 6.82
CA SER A 229 14.06 -3.41 5.68
C SER A 229 15.20 -3.95 4.81
N ASP A 230 14.98 -5.04 4.06
CA ASP A 230 15.99 -5.54 3.13
C ASP A 230 15.99 -4.78 1.80
N PHE A 231 14.90 -4.07 1.48
CA PHE A 231 14.76 -3.21 0.30
C PHE A 231 13.60 -2.22 0.49
N PHE A 232 13.52 -1.20 -0.37
CA PHE A 232 12.38 -0.30 -0.42
C PHE A 232 11.88 -0.18 -1.84
N ALA A 233 10.58 -0.31 -2.07
CA ALA A 233 9.97 -0.07 -3.37
C ALA A 233 8.87 0.98 -3.24
N PHE A 234 8.61 1.68 -4.33
CA PHE A 234 7.50 2.61 -4.38
C PHE A 234 6.94 2.70 -5.80
N ASN A 235 5.67 3.05 -5.88
CA ASN A 235 4.95 3.23 -7.12
C ASN A 235 5.38 4.56 -7.75
N ASP A 236 5.55 4.62 -9.07
CA ASP A 236 5.99 5.84 -9.75
C ASP A 236 5.37 5.96 -11.14
N TYR A 237 4.46 6.90 -11.29
CA TYR A 237 3.75 7.18 -12.53
C TYR A 237 4.13 8.53 -13.15
N SER A 238 5.28 9.08 -12.75
CA SER A 238 5.70 10.43 -13.19
C SER A 238 6.23 10.49 -14.62
N TRP A 239 6.63 9.35 -15.18
CA TRP A 239 7.04 9.26 -16.59
C TRP A 239 5.83 8.95 -17.47
N CYS A 240 5.36 9.95 -18.23
CA CYS A 240 4.23 9.83 -19.15
C CYS A 240 4.70 10.16 -20.58
N ASN A 241 5.27 9.19 -21.29
CA ASN A 241 5.93 9.35 -22.61
C ASN A 241 6.86 10.58 -22.66
N SER A 242 7.66 10.74 -21.60
CA SER A 242 8.52 11.91 -21.36
C SER A 242 10.00 11.53 -21.45
N ASP A 243 10.84 12.24 -20.70
CA ASP A 243 12.28 11.96 -20.54
C ASP A 243 12.69 11.98 -19.05
N PHE A 244 13.96 11.69 -18.78
CA PHE A 244 14.53 11.54 -17.44
C PHE A 244 14.46 12.79 -16.58
N THR A 245 14.52 13.99 -17.19
CA THR A 245 14.44 15.26 -16.47
C THR A 245 12.99 15.70 -16.33
N THR A 246 12.19 15.61 -17.39
CA THR A 246 10.78 16.03 -17.38
C THR A 246 9.94 15.20 -16.40
N SER A 247 10.24 13.90 -16.26
CA SER A 247 9.61 13.01 -15.25
C SER A 247 10.08 13.27 -13.81
N GLY A 248 11.17 14.04 -13.63
CA GLY A 248 11.82 14.24 -12.33
C GLY A 248 12.59 13.01 -11.82
N TRP A 249 12.85 12.02 -12.67
CA TRP A 249 13.62 10.83 -12.30
C TRP A 249 15.09 11.15 -11.99
N ASP A 250 15.65 12.19 -12.60
CA ASP A 250 16.96 12.75 -12.26
C ASP A 250 17.03 13.20 -10.78
N GLN A 251 15.98 13.88 -10.30
CA GLN A 251 15.88 14.30 -8.90
C GLN A 251 15.65 13.10 -7.97
N LYS A 252 14.85 12.11 -8.39
CA LYS A 252 14.63 10.88 -7.61
C LYS A 252 15.93 10.09 -7.44
N VAL A 253 16.71 9.90 -8.51
CA VAL A 253 18.05 9.29 -8.44
C VAL A 253 18.96 10.07 -7.48
N LYS A 254 18.99 11.40 -7.59
CA LYS A 254 19.79 12.23 -6.70
C LYS A 254 19.38 12.06 -5.23
N ASN A 255 18.08 12.02 -4.94
CA ASN A 255 17.56 11.90 -3.58
C ASN A 255 17.84 10.53 -2.95
N PHE A 256 17.84 9.46 -3.75
CA PHE A 256 18.11 8.10 -3.28
C PHE A 256 19.58 7.66 -3.43
N THR A 257 20.45 8.52 -3.93
CA THR A 257 21.89 8.24 -3.99
C THR A 257 22.44 8.06 -2.57
N GLY A 258 23.08 6.92 -2.31
CA GLY A 258 23.59 6.59 -0.97
C GLY A 258 22.54 6.08 0.02
N TYR A 259 21.33 5.74 -0.46
CA TYR A 259 20.28 5.21 0.40
C TYR A 259 20.70 3.95 1.17
N GLY A 260 21.44 3.03 0.55
CA GLY A 260 22.09 1.91 1.25
C GLY A 260 21.29 0.61 1.32
N LEU A 261 20.10 0.56 0.71
CA LEU A 261 19.31 -0.65 0.46
C LEU A 261 18.92 -0.71 -1.03
N PRO A 262 18.61 -1.89 -1.59
CA PRO A 262 18.01 -2.00 -2.90
C PRO A 262 16.73 -1.18 -3.01
N ILE A 263 16.59 -0.48 -4.13
CA ILE A 263 15.37 0.24 -4.51
C ILE A 263 14.92 -0.23 -5.88
N PHE A 264 13.62 -0.38 -6.10
CA PHE A 264 13.04 -0.56 -7.42
C PHE A 264 11.66 0.08 -7.46
N LEU A 265 11.14 0.31 -8.66
CA LEU A 265 9.76 0.80 -8.82
C LEU A 265 8.83 -0.39 -8.71
N SER A 266 8.02 -0.45 -7.64
CA SER A 266 7.06 -1.53 -7.46
C SER A 266 5.95 -1.49 -8.50
N GLU A 267 5.68 -0.30 -9.06
CA GLU A 267 4.76 -0.06 -10.17
C GLU A 267 5.28 1.13 -10.99
N TYR A 268 5.15 1.07 -12.31
CA TYR A 268 5.28 2.21 -13.23
C TYR A 268 4.41 2.01 -14.47
N GLY A 269 4.24 3.06 -15.27
CA GLY A 269 3.58 2.98 -16.59
C GLY A 269 2.39 3.92 -16.68
N CYS A 270 2.66 5.23 -16.64
CA CYS A 270 1.63 6.26 -16.75
C CYS A 270 0.80 6.14 -18.03
N THR A 271 -0.52 6.28 -17.93
CA THR A 271 -1.44 6.14 -19.07
C THR A 271 -1.89 7.46 -19.69
N THR A 272 -1.66 8.60 -19.04
CA THR A 272 -2.25 9.91 -19.43
C THR A 272 -1.81 10.42 -20.80
N ALA A 273 -0.61 10.07 -21.26
CA ALA A 273 -0.09 10.43 -22.58
C ALA A 273 -0.03 9.23 -23.56
N GLY A 274 -0.76 8.14 -23.24
CA GLY A 274 -0.52 6.81 -23.80
C GLY A 274 0.79 6.20 -23.27
N ARG A 275 1.09 4.96 -23.69
CA ARG A 275 2.32 4.24 -23.28
C ARG A 275 3.15 3.84 -24.48
N ASP A 276 4.40 4.30 -24.52
CA ASP A 276 5.44 3.81 -25.43
C ASP A 276 6.54 3.00 -24.70
N PHE A 277 6.52 3.03 -23.36
CA PHE A 277 7.45 2.35 -22.46
C PHE A 277 8.92 2.79 -22.63
N GLY A 278 9.15 4.04 -23.04
CA GLY A 278 10.49 4.64 -23.12
C GLY A 278 11.24 4.62 -21.78
N GLU A 279 10.52 4.64 -20.67
CA GLU A 279 11.04 4.55 -19.30
C GLU A 279 11.79 3.24 -19.01
N VAL A 280 11.53 2.15 -19.76
CA VAL A 280 12.29 0.89 -19.64
C VAL A 280 13.77 1.11 -20.02
N GLY A 281 14.01 2.00 -20.99
CA GLY A 281 15.36 2.40 -21.38
C GLY A 281 16.06 3.19 -20.28
N ALA A 282 15.35 4.11 -19.61
CA ALA A 282 15.87 4.88 -18.49
C ALA A 282 16.17 3.98 -17.28
N LEU A 283 15.27 3.04 -16.95
CA LEU A 283 15.46 2.06 -15.87
C LEU A 283 16.74 1.25 -16.01
N MET A 284 17.15 0.95 -17.25
CA MET A 284 18.35 0.17 -17.55
C MET A 284 19.57 1.05 -17.89
N SER A 285 19.49 2.37 -17.74
CA SER A 285 20.60 3.27 -18.07
C SER A 285 21.63 3.37 -16.93
N SER A 286 22.84 3.86 -17.23
CA SER A 286 23.86 4.13 -16.21
C SER A 286 23.48 5.28 -15.27
N GLU A 287 22.52 6.13 -15.65
CA GLU A 287 22.01 7.22 -14.82
C GLU A 287 21.13 6.67 -13.69
N MET A 288 20.42 5.57 -13.92
CA MET A 288 19.46 5.02 -12.95
C MET A 288 20.00 3.81 -12.17
N THR A 289 20.78 2.96 -12.83
CA THR A 289 21.15 1.63 -12.31
C THR A 289 22.14 1.67 -11.13
N GLY A 290 22.80 2.80 -10.86
CA GLY A 290 23.59 2.95 -9.63
C GLY A 290 22.74 3.00 -8.36
N VAL A 291 21.47 3.38 -8.49
CA VAL A 291 20.53 3.61 -7.39
C VAL A 291 19.38 2.61 -7.41
N TYR A 292 18.78 2.38 -8.58
CA TYR A 292 17.62 1.50 -8.76
C TYR A 292 18.02 0.13 -9.33
N SER A 293 17.24 -0.87 -8.96
CA SER A 293 17.34 -2.27 -9.38
C SER A 293 16.21 -2.65 -10.34
N GLY A 294 15.71 -1.70 -11.14
CA GLY A 294 14.65 -1.89 -12.13
C GLY A 294 13.25 -1.56 -11.61
N GLY A 295 12.23 -2.27 -12.11
CA GLY A 295 10.84 -2.10 -11.70
C GLY A 295 9.85 -3.02 -12.40
N LEU A 296 8.57 -2.92 -12.01
CA LEU A 296 7.45 -3.65 -12.60
C LEU A 296 6.46 -2.73 -13.30
N MET A 297 6.08 -3.10 -14.52
CA MET A 297 5.07 -2.37 -15.28
C MET A 297 3.66 -2.73 -14.78
N TYR A 298 2.87 -1.71 -14.49
CA TYR A 298 1.47 -1.84 -14.07
C TYR A 298 0.55 -1.68 -15.30
N GLU A 299 -0.25 -2.67 -15.70
CA GLU A 299 -0.31 -4.06 -15.22
C GLU A 299 -0.62 -5.04 -16.37
N TYR A 300 -0.60 -6.35 -16.10
CA TYR A 300 -0.83 -7.37 -17.14
C TYR A 300 -2.25 -7.38 -17.70
N SER A 301 -3.25 -7.60 -16.85
CA SER A 301 -4.65 -7.75 -17.27
C SER A 301 -5.35 -6.41 -17.38
N MET A 302 -6.22 -6.27 -18.38
CA MET A 302 -7.06 -5.10 -18.55
C MET A 302 -8.19 -5.11 -17.54
N GLU A 303 -8.11 -4.19 -16.59
CA GLU A 303 -9.09 -3.95 -15.55
C GLU A 303 -9.80 -2.60 -15.77
N PRO A 304 -10.85 -2.25 -14.99
CA PRO A 304 -11.57 -0.99 -15.15
C PRO A 304 -10.71 0.28 -15.04
N ASN A 305 -9.49 0.18 -14.49
CA ASN A 305 -8.53 1.27 -14.37
C ASN A 305 -7.81 1.62 -15.69
N GLY A 306 -7.90 0.77 -16.72
CA GLY A 306 -7.31 1.03 -18.04
C GLY A 306 -5.80 0.77 -18.17
N PHE A 307 -5.16 0.08 -17.22
CA PHE A 307 -3.71 -0.15 -17.22
C PHE A 307 -3.25 -1.44 -17.91
N GLY A 308 -4.14 -2.39 -18.18
CA GLY A 308 -3.74 -3.68 -18.73
C GLY A 308 -3.08 -3.62 -20.10
N ILE A 309 -2.33 -4.65 -20.45
CA ILE A 309 -1.81 -4.87 -21.80
C ILE A 309 -2.36 -6.15 -22.46
N VAL A 310 -3.18 -6.91 -21.74
CA VAL A 310 -3.86 -8.12 -22.21
C VAL A 310 -5.31 -8.09 -21.75
N ASN A 311 -6.25 -8.42 -22.64
CA ASN A 311 -7.64 -8.66 -22.26
C ASN A 311 -7.88 -10.17 -22.06
N ILE A 312 -8.41 -10.57 -20.91
CA ILE A 312 -8.68 -11.99 -20.61
C ILE A 312 -10.14 -12.29 -20.91
N THR A 313 -10.42 -12.99 -22.02
CA THR A 313 -11.78 -13.32 -22.46
C THR A 313 -11.90 -14.78 -22.86
N GLY A 314 -12.95 -15.46 -22.38
CA GLY A 314 -13.17 -16.88 -22.70
C GLY A 314 -12.00 -17.80 -22.32
N GLY A 315 -11.28 -17.47 -21.24
CA GLY A 315 -10.10 -18.20 -20.78
C GLY A 315 -8.83 -17.95 -21.60
N LYS A 316 -8.84 -17.04 -22.58
CA LYS A 316 -7.69 -16.68 -23.42
C LYS A 316 -7.18 -15.29 -23.08
N ALA A 317 -5.86 -15.14 -23.14
CA ALA A 317 -5.17 -13.85 -23.14
C ALA A 317 -5.19 -13.30 -24.57
N VAL A 318 -5.77 -12.11 -24.75
CA VAL A 318 -5.79 -11.39 -26.02
C VAL A 318 -4.89 -10.16 -25.87
N GLU A 319 -3.74 -10.18 -26.55
CA GLU A 319 -2.78 -9.06 -26.54
C GLU A 319 -3.43 -7.75 -27.02
N LEU A 320 -3.18 -6.66 -26.29
CA LEU A 320 -3.52 -5.30 -26.70
C LEU A 320 -2.31 -4.63 -27.39
N PRO A 321 -2.49 -3.51 -28.11
CA PRO A 321 -1.38 -2.84 -28.81
C PRO A 321 -0.17 -2.51 -27.91
N GLU A 322 -0.41 -2.22 -26.63
CA GLU A 322 0.66 -1.93 -25.66
C GLU A 322 1.54 -3.14 -25.33
N PHE A 323 1.03 -4.38 -25.49
CA PHE A 323 1.83 -5.59 -25.31
C PHE A 323 3.04 -5.60 -26.25
N ALA A 324 2.81 -5.32 -27.53
CA ALA A 324 3.86 -5.27 -28.55
C ALA A 324 4.86 -4.14 -28.27
N LYS A 325 4.38 -2.99 -27.75
CA LYS A 325 5.25 -1.86 -27.37
C LYS A 325 6.13 -2.21 -26.18
N PHE A 326 5.56 -2.80 -25.13
CA PHE A 326 6.31 -3.18 -23.93
C PHE A 326 7.36 -4.25 -24.26
N LYS A 327 6.99 -5.27 -25.03
CA LYS A 327 7.92 -6.27 -25.56
C LYS A 327 9.07 -5.64 -26.35
N ALA A 328 8.78 -4.68 -27.22
CA ALA A 328 9.80 -3.96 -27.98
C ALA A 328 10.72 -3.14 -27.07
N ALA A 329 10.18 -2.45 -26.06
CA ALA A 329 10.95 -1.67 -25.09
C ALA A 329 11.89 -2.55 -24.25
N LEU A 330 11.41 -3.70 -23.76
CA LEU A 330 12.23 -4.70 -23.07
C LEU A 330 13.33 -5.26 -23.98
N SER A 331 13.01 -5.60 -25.23
CA SER A 331 14.01 -6.11 -26.17
C SER A 331 15.09 -5.07 -26.51
N LYS A 332 14.70 -3.81 -26.70
CA LYS A 332 15.60 -2.69 -27.01
C LYS A 332 16.49 -2.30 -25.83
N SER A 333 16.06 -2.57 -24.60
CA SER A 333 16.72 -2.14 -23.36
C SER A 333 17.08 -3.35 -22.49
N PRO A 334 18.07 -4.17 -22.88
CA PRO A 334 18.49 -5.31 -22.08
C PRO A 334 19.07 -4.85 -20.73
N ALA A 335 19.02 -5.75 -19.74
CA ALA A 335 19.70 -5.50 -18.46
C ALA A 335 21.20 -5.24 -18.67
N PRO A 336 21.79 -4.24 -18.00
CA PRO A 336 23.23 -4.01 -18.08
C PRO A 336 24.04 -5.20 -17.59
N THR A 337 25.24 -5.34 -18.13
CA THR A 337 26.22 -6.31 -17.63
C THR A 337 27.06 -5.72 -16.50
N GLY A 338 27.63 -6.59 -15.66
CA GLY A 338 28.52 -6.18 -14.57
C GLY A 338 27.77 -5.65 -13.36
N SER A 339 28.40 -4.70 -12.66
CA SER A 339 27.92 -4.21 -11.37
C SER A 339 26.84 -3.12 -11.50
N GLY A 340 26.71 -2.47 -12.65
CA GLY A 340 25.82 -1.32 -12.87
C GLY A 340 25.96 -0.17 -11.87
N GLY A 341 27.14 0.02 -11.28
CA GLY A 341 27.38 1.10 -10.34
C GLY A 341 26.75 0.94 -8.96
N PHE A 342 26.34 -0.28 -8.57
CA PHE A 342 25.83 -0.50 -7.21
C PHE A 342 26.92 -0.20 -6.15
N THR A 343 26.47 0.11 -4.94
CA THR A 343 27.29 0.28 -3.74
C THR A 343 27.20 -0.98 -2.89
N SER A 344 28.34 -1.60 -2.57
CA SER A 344 28.41 -2.82 -1.76
C SER A 344 28.15 -2.59 -0.27
N THR A 345 28.25 -1.34 0.18
CA THR A 345 28.05 -0.96 1.58
C THR A 345 26.57 -0.65 1.81
N THR A 346 25.98 -1.29 2.82
CA THR A 346 24.69 -0.85 3.35
C THR A 346 24.89 0.29 4.34
N THR A 347 24.07 1.32 4.25
CA THR A 347 24.09 2.50 5.13
C THR A 347 22.70 2.68 5.72
N SER A 348 22.63 2.81 7.05
CA SER A 348 21.39 3.19 7.74
C SER A 348 21.11 4.67 7.51
N GLN A 349 19.83 5.03 7.46
CA GLN A 349 19.39 6.43 7.44
C GLN A 349 19.07 6.93 8.85
N ALA A 350 19.10 8.24 9.04
CA ALA A 350 18.51 8.84 10.25
C ALA A 350 16.99 8.64 10.20
N CYS A 351 16.38 8.30 11.34
CA CYS A 351 14.92 8.25 11.40
C CYS A 351 14.35 9.66 11.19
N PRO A 352 13.29 9.82 10.39
CA PRO A 352 12.61 11.10 10.25
C PRO A 352 12.07 11.58 11.60
N THR A 353 12.09 12.90 11.80
CA THR A 353 11.47 13.57 12.93
C THR A 353 10.03 13.94 12.59
N LYS A 354 9.17 14.03 13.61
CA LYS A 354 7.78 14.45 13.43
C LYS A 354 7.70 15.85 12.79
N ASP A 355 6.86 15.99 11.79
CA ASP A 355 6.48 17.27 11.17
C ASP A 355 5.01 17.20 10.68
N SER A 356 4.59 18.15 9.84
CA SER A 356 3.22 18.19 9.28
C SER A 356 2.91 17.06 8.30
N ASP A 357 3.92 16.54 7.62
CA ASP A 357 3.81 15.50 6.59
C ASP A 357 4.20 14.10 7.11
N TRP A 358 4.80 14.05 8.30
CA TRP A 358 5.24 12.84 8.99
C TRP A 358 4.84 12.86 10.47
N LEU A 359 3.75 12.19 10.82
CA LEU A 359 3.16 12.30 12.17
C LEU A 359 3.76 11.31 13.19
N VAL A 360 4.67 10.43 12.77
CA VAL A 360 5.31 9.45 13.65
C VAL A 360 6.27 10.17 14.60
N ASP A 361 6.00 10.07 15.91
CA ASP A 361 6.74 10.74 16.97
C ASP A 361 7.66 9.82 17.78
N SER A 362 7.58 8.51 17.53
CA SER A 362 8.45 7.50 18.14
C SER A 362 9.06 6.59 17.08
N THR A 363 10.36 6.32 17.23
CA THR A 363 11.06 5.33 16.41
C THR A 363 10.91 3.91 16.97
N LEU A 364 10.34 3.76 18.17
CA LEU A 364 10.10 2.46 18.78
C LEU A 364 8.98 1.73 18.04
N LEU A 365 9.25 0.48 17.67
CA LEU A 365 8.28 -0.38 17.02
C LEU A 365 7.42 -1.09 18.06
N PRO A 366 6.14 -1.39 17.77
CA PRO A 366 5.34 -2.24 18.63
C PRO A 366 6.04 -3.59 18.88
N ALA A 367 5.92 -4.10 20.11
CA ALA A 367 6.33 -5.44 20.47
C ALA A 367 5.52 -6.48 19.70
N LEU A 368 6.15 -7.61 19.37
CA LEU A 368 5.45 -8.76 18.83
C LEU A 368 4.31 -9.17 19.79
N PRO A 369 3.06 -9.34 19.33
CA PRO A 369 1.98 -9.85 20.16
C PRO A 369 2.35 -11.19 20.79
N ASP A 370 2.09 -11.38 22.08
CA ASP A 370 2.56 -12.55 22.82
C ASP A 370 2.00 -13.86 22.25
N ALA A 371 0.75 -13.84 21.77
CA ALA A 371 0.12 -14.98 21.08
C ALA A 371 0.87 -15.38 19.79
N ALA A 372 1.50 -14.42 19.09
CA ALA A 372 2.23 -14.66 17.85
C ALA A 372 3.62 -15.28 18.08
N ARG A 373 4.18 -15.23 19.29
CA ARG A 373 5.50 -15.83 19.61
C ARG A 373 5.57 -17.32 19.29
N THR A 374 4.46 -18.02 19.46
CA THR A 374 4.40 -19.48 19.23
C THR A 374 4.61 -19.87 17.77
N PHE A 375 4.34 -18.96 16.82
CA PHE A 375 4.54 -19.24 15.39
C PHE A 375 6.02 -19.39 15.03
N PHE A 376 6.92 -18.67 15.71
CA PHE A 376 8.35 -18.74 15.42
C PHE A 376 8.93 -20.14 15.67
N THR A 377 8.38 -20.89 16.63
CA THR A 377 8.82 -22.26 16.93
C THR A 377 8.00 -23.32 16.20
N ASN A 378 6.68 -23.13 16.09
CA ASN A 378 5.77 -24.17 15.60
C ASN A 378 5.44 -24.03 14.11
N GLY A 379 5.78 -22.89 13.52
CA GLY A 379 5.24 -22.39 12.28
C GLY A 379 3.85 -21.76 12.41
N ALA A 380 3.42 -21.09 11.36
CA ALA A 380 2.15 -20.37 11.32
C ALA A 380 0.93 -21.30 11.35
N GLY A 381 1.13 -22.57 11.00
CA GLY A 381 0.04 -23.52 10.77
C GLY A 381 -0.65 -23.28 9.44
N LYS A 382 -1.86 -23.82 9.27
CA LYS A 382 -2.63 -23.64 8.03
C LYS A 382 -3.04 -22.17 7.89
N GLY A 383 -2.73 -21.56 6.75
CA GLY A 383 -3.16 -20.19 6.44
C GLY A 383 -4.69 -20.06 6.35
N PRO A 384 -5.23 -18.88 6.66
CA PRO A 384 -6.68 -18.65 6.61
C PRO A 384 -7.24 -18.49 5.19
N GLY A 385 -6.37 -18.38 4.18
CA GLY A 385 -6.76 -18.20 2.78
C GLY A 385 -7.47 -16.88 2.52
N LEU A 386 -8.14 -16.80 1.36
CA LEU A 386 -8.83 -15.59 0.89
C LEU A 386 -10.28 -15.44 1.37
N THR A 387 -10.76 -16.37 2.21
CA THR A 387 -12.16 -16.43 2.67
C THR A 387 -12.31 -16.50 4.19
N GLY A 388 -11.22 -16.33 4.94
CA GLY A 388 -11.25 -16.32 6.41
C GLY A 388 -11.97 -15.09 7.00
N GLU A 389 -12.03 -15.02 8.34
CA GLU A 389 -12.80 -13.98 9.06
C GLU A 389 -12.17 -12.57 9.00
N GLY A 390 -10.89 -12.48 8.61
CA GLY A 390 -10.11 -11.24 8.59
C GLY A 390 -9.52 -10.88 9.95
N SER A 391 -8.59 -9.93 9.95
CA SER A 391 -7.79 -9.61 11.14
C SER A 391 -7.92 -8.17 11.63
N GLN A 392 -8.42 -7.22 10.83
CA GLN A 392 -8.27 -5.78 11.12
C GLN A 392 -8.85 -5.36 12.49
N ASN A 393 -9.83 -6.11 13.03
CA ASN A 393 -10.42 -5.89 14.35
C ASN A 393 -10.43 -7.16 15.24
N ALA A 394 -9.67 -8.20 14.88
CA ALA A 394 -9.78 -9.54 15.50
C ALA A 394 -8.98 -9.71 16.82
N GLY A 395 -8.19 -8.70 17.21
CA GLY A 395 -7.29 -8.76 18.38
C GLY A 395 -7.97 -8.53 19.73
N SER A 396 -9.00 -9.30 20.07
CA SER A 396 -9.82 -9.10 21.29
C SER A 396 -9.45 -10.01 22.48
N GLY A 397 -8.47 -10.90 22.34
CA GLY A 397 -8.00 -11.80 23.40
C GLY A 397 -6.72 -11.32 24.11
N ASP A 398 -6.43 -11.92 25.28
CA ASP A 398 -5.20 -11.63 26.04
C ASP A 398 -3.95 -11.88 25.19
N GLY A 399 -3.12 -10.84 25.02
CA GLY A 399 -1.88 -10.91 24.23
C GLY A 399 -2.08 -11.03 22.71
N ALA A 400 -3.30 -10.83 22.21
CA ALA A 400 -3.62 -10.86 20.77
C ALA A 400 -3.05 -9.65 20.02
N THR A 401 -2.97 -8.49 20.67
CA THR A 401 -2.34 -7.26 20.14
C THR A 401 -1.03 -6.97 20.87
N SER A 402 -0.23 -6.05 20.33
CA SER A 402 0.98 -5.58 21.01
C SER A 402 0.65 -4.96 22.38
N SER A 403 1.39 -5.37 23.42
CA SER A 403 1.26 -4.85 24.78
C SER A 403 2.14 -3.63 25.06
N GLY A 404 2.94 -3.17 24.10
CA GLY A 404 3.82 -2.02 24.24
C GLY A 404 4.87 -1.90 23.13
N ASP A 405 6.00 -1.28 23.45
CA ASP A 405 7.10 -1.07 22.51
C ASP A 405 8.18 -2.14 22.66
N ALA A 406 8.75 -2.58 21.55
CA ALA A 406 9.90 -3.45 21.52
C ALA A 406 11.17 -2.70 21.94
N THR A 407 12.11 -3.40 22.56
CA THR A 407 13.47 -2.87 22.71
C THR A 407 14.17 -2.93 21.35
N PRO A 408 14.79 -1.84 20.85
CA PRO A 408 15.55 -1.88 19.60
C PRO A 408 16.62 -2.97 19.63
N GLY A 409 16.75 -3.74 18.55
CA GLY A 409 17.67 -4.89 18.49
C GLY A 409 17.12 -6.18 19.07
N SER A 410 15.94 -6.20 19.69
CA SER A 410 15.36 -7.40 20.31
C SER A 410 14.95 -8.48 19.32
N GLY A 411 14.87 -8.17 18.02
CA GLY A 411 14.72 -9.15 16.96
C GLY A 411 16.00 -9.95 16.71
N SER A 412 17.16 -9.58 17.26
CA SER A 412 18.40 -10.34 17.03
C SER A 412 18.52 -11.57 17.94
N THR A 413 18.20 -12.77 17.43
CA THR A 413 18.62 -14.02 18.09
C THR A 413 20.15 -14.12 18.07
N THR A 414 20.78 -13.96 19.24
CA THR A 414 22.19 -14.26 19.52
C THR A 414 22.38 -15.79 19.60
N PRO A 415 23.52 -16.38 19.18
CA PRO A 415 23.72 -17.82 19.23
C PRO A 415 23.62 -18.38 20.67
N THR A 416 23.11 -19.60 20.74
CA THR A 416 22.75 -20.42 21.90
C THR A 416 23.74 -20.38 23.09
N ALA A 417 23.20 -20.13 24.30
CA ALA A 417 23.70 -20.72 25.55
C ALA A 417 22.52 -21.07 26.48
N SER A 418 22.49 -22.31 26.95
CA SER A 418 21.46 -22.94 27.79
C SER A 418 21.52 -22.52 29.28
N PRO A 419 20.49 -22.83 30.10
CA PRO A 419 19.92 -21.92 31.10
C PRO A 419 20.39 -22.16 32.56
N SER A 420 20.18 -21.16 33.42
CA SER A 420 20.09 -21.36 34.87
C SER A 420 18.83 -20.68 35.46
N SER A 421 17.94 -21.51 35.99
CA SER A 421 16.89 -21.28 36.99
C SER A 421 17.33 -20.40 38.18
N SER A 422 16.51 -19.70 38.98
CA SER A 422 15.07 -19.44 39.08
C SER A 422 14.83 -18.55 40.33
N LYS A 423 13.63 -17.91 40.43
CA LYS A 423 12.91 -17.42 41.64
C LYS A 423 13.49 -16.15 42.33
N ASN A 424 12.73 -15.16 42.81
CA ASN A 424 11.42 -15.16 43.47
C ASN A 424 10.68 -13.81 43.27
N ALA A 425 9.35 -13.88 43.26
CA ALA A 425 8.45 -12.73 43.45
C ALA A 425 8.26 -12.39 44.94
N ALA A 426 8.01 -11.12 45.24
CA ALA A 426 7.26 -10.70 46.42
C ALA A 426 6.38 -9.50 46.07
N ALA A 427 5.09 -9.64 46.39
CA ALA A 427 4.05 -8.66 46.20
C ALA A 427 4.17 -7.51 47.21
N GLY A 428 3.84 -6.30 46.78
CA GLY A 428 3.56 -5.15 47.63
C GLY A 428 2.28 -4.48 47.16
N ALA A 429 1.21 -4.65 47.94
CA ALA A 429 -0.04 -3.93 47.76
C ALA A 429 0.16 -2.45 48.14
N PHE A 430 -0.24 -1.52 47.27
CA PHE A 430 -0.44 -0.11 47.62
C PHE A 430 -1.75 0.38 47.02
N SER A 431 -2.66 0.78 47.91
CA SER A 431 -3.85 1.57 47.64
C SER A 431 -3.45 3.02 47.32
N GLY A 432 -3.76 3.48 46.10
CA GLY A 432 -3.65 4.87 45.66
C GLY A 432 -5.01 5.43 45.19
N PRO A 433 -5.16 6.76 45.09
CA PRO A 433 -6.47 7.43 45.04
C PRO A 433 -7.19 7.23 43.71
N VAL A 434 -8.52 7.27 43.74
CA VAL A 434 -9.41 7.11 42.58
C VAL A 434 -9.03 8.11 41.48
N ASP A 435 -8.67 7.56 40.32
CA ASP A 435 -8.28 8.28 39.12
C ASP A 435 -9.45 9.11 38.58
N LYS A 436 -9.21 10.39 38.29
CA LYS A 436 -10.19 11.31 37.68
C LYS A 436 -10.30 11.13 36.16
N ALA A 437 -9.47 10.27 35.57
CA ALA A 437 -9.49 9.93 34.15
C ALA A 437 -10.88 9.55 33.58
N PRO A 438 -11.77 8.82 34.30
CA PRO A 438 -13.10 8.50 33.77
C PRO A 438 -13.94 9.77 33.55
N PHE A 439 -13.84 10.77 34.41
CA PHE A 439 -14.59 12.03 34.27
C PHE A 439 -14.04 12.93 33.17
N VAL A 440 -12.72 12.87 32.92
CA VAL A 440 -12.08 13.60 31.81
C VAL A 440 -12.44 12.94 30.48
N VAL A 441 -12.45 11.62 30.40
CA VAL A 441 -12.84 10.87 29.20
C VAL A 441 -14.34 11.02 28.90
N THR A 442 -15.21 11.02 29.92
CA THR A 442 -16.63 11.33 29.74
C THR A 442 -16.83 12.80 29.34
N GLY A 443 -16.04 13.73 29.87
CA GLY A 443 -16.06 15.14 29.45
C GLY A 443 -15.65 15.34 27.99
N ILE A 444 -14.61 14.64 27.52
CA ILE A 444 -14.13 14.69 26.13
C ILE A 444 -15.14 14.04 25.18
N ALA A 445 -15.74 12.91 25.57
CA ALA A 445 -16.79 12.25 24.78
C ALA A 445 -18.06 13.12 24.67
N CYS A 446 -18.44 13.83 25.73
CA CYS A 446 -19.53 14.82 25.69
C CYS A 446 -19.16 16.07 24.87
N PHE A 447 -17.88 16.45 24.80
CA PHE A 447 -17.41 17.55 23.96
C PHE A 447 -17.50 17.21 22.46
N PHE A 448 -17.19 15.98 22.07
CA PHE A 448 -17.39 15.50 20.69
C PHE A 448 -18.87 15.32 20.32
N ALA A 449 -19.75 15.07 21.30
CA ALA A 449 -21.19 15.03 21.06
C ALA A 449 -21.82 16.44 20.89
N LEU A 450 -21.11 17.50 21.26
CA LEU A 450 -21.57 18.90 21.18
C LEU A 450 -20.86 19.73 20.09
N ALA A 451 -19.87 19.16 19.39
CA ALA A 451 -19.15 19.78 18.27
C ALA A 451 -19.31 18.99 16.94
N GLY A 452 -20.17 17.97 16.94
CA GLY A 452 -20.36 17.05 15.82
C GLY A 452 -21.43 17.49 14.82
N THR A 453 -22.23 18.50 15.11
CA THR A 453 -23.41 18.85 14.29
C THR A 453 -22.97 19.50 12.97
N MET A 454 -22.01 20.43 13.02
CA MET A 454 -21.44 21.12 11.87
C MET A 454 -20.84 20.12 10.88
N LEU A 455 -19.92 19.26 11.33
CA LEU A 455 -19.24 18.33 10.43
C LEU A 455 -20.23 17.35 9.77
N LEU A 456 -21.22 16.87 10.52
CA LEU A 456 -22.26 15.99 9.98
C LEU A 456 -23.18 16.72 8.99
N ASN A 457 -23.57 17.95 9.28
CA ASN A 457 -24.43 18.75 8.40
C ASN A 457 -23.72 19.13 7.11
N LEU A 458 -22.45 19.56 7.18
CA LEU A 458 -21.67 19.90 5.99
C LEU A 458 -21.39 18.66 5.13
N SER A 459 -21.14 17.50 5.73
CA SER A 459 -20.94 16.25 4.98
C SER A 459 -22.21 15.84 4.21
N ASN A 460 -23.37 15.89 4.86
CA ASN A 460 -24.65 15.59 4.20
C ASN A 460 -25.00 16.64 3.14
N ALA A 461 -24.75 17.92 3.42
CA ALA A 461 -25.02 19.00 2.48
C ALA A 461 -24.12 18.90 1.23
N ALA A 462 -22.84 18.53 1.38
CA ALA A 462 -21.94 18.33 0.24
C ALA A 462 -22.44 17.19 -0.67
N SER A 463 -22.88 16.07 -0.07
CA SER A 463 -23.48 14.96 -0.83
C SER A 463 -24.76 15.38 -1.54
N LEU A 464 -25.64 16.12 -0.85
CA LEU A 464 -26.90 16.60 -1.43
C LEU A 464 -26.66 17.57 -2.59
N LEU A 465 -25.75 18.53 -2.43
CA LEU A 465 -25.37 19.47 -3.49
C LEU A 465 -24.85 18.72 -4.72
N TRP A 466 -23.92 17.79 -4.52
CA TRP A 466 -23.36 16.97 -5.59
C TRP A 466 -24.44 16.24 -6.39
N HIS A 467 -25.30 15.48 -5.71
CA HIS A 467 -26.35 14.70 -6.37
C HIS A 467 -27.44 15.59 -6.97
N ALA A 468 -27.78 16.71 -6.34
CA ALA A 468 -28.75 17.67 -6.87
C ALA A 468 -28.27 18.24 -8.22
N TYR A 469 -27.05 18.77 -8.28
CA TYR A 469 -26.49 19.33 -9.50
C TYR A 469 -26.36 18.29 -10.62
N HIS A 470 -25.90 17.07 -10.30
CA HIS A 470 -25.83 15.97 -11.28
C HIS A 470 -27.19 15.51 -11.81
N SER A 471 -28.28 15.78 -11.08
CA SER A 471 -29.65 15.45 -11.52
C SER A 471 -30.29 16.49 -12.43
N LEU A 472 -29.69 17.69 -12.54
CA LEU A 472 -30.16 18.78 -13.40
C LEU A 472 -29.68 18.60 -14.86
N PRO A 473 -30.22 19.35 -15.83
CA PRO A 473 -29.66 19.40 -17.18
C PRO A 473 -28.29 20.09 -17.24
N SER A 474 -27.60 19.96 -18.38
CA SER A 474 -26.42 20.79 -18.69
C SER A 474 -26.78 22.29 -18.64
N PRO A 475 -25.89 23.17 -18.16
CA PRO A 475 -24.50 22.89 -17.75
C PRO A 475 -24.36 22.37 -16.30
N SER A 476 -25.41 22.42 -15.48
CA SER A 476 -25.37 22.09 -14.05
C SER A 476 -24.94 20.64 -13.74
N ASN A 477 -25.21 19.67 -14.63
CA ASN A 477 -24.73 18.29 -14.44
C ASN A 477 -23.24 18.08 -14.73
N LYS A 478 -22.51 19.16 -15.07
CA LYS A 478 -21.06 19.16 -15.23
C LYS A 478 -20.32 19.71 -14.02
N VAL A 479 -21.02 19.89 -12.90
CA VAL A 479 -20.39 20.17 -11.61
C VAL A 479 -19.35 19.10 -11.32
N ASN A 480 -18.09 19.50 -11.20
CA ASN A 480 -16.94 18.63 -10.97
C ASN A 480 -16.42 18.73 -9.53
N TRP A 481 -16.90 19.72 -8.77
CA TRP A 481 -16.61 19.86 -7.35
C TRP A 481 -17.75 20.56 -6.60
N ALA A 482 -18.08 20.08 -5.39
CA ALA A 482 -19.04 20.73 -4.51
C ALA A 482 -18.70 20.44 -3.04
N GLY A 483 -18.55 21.48 -2.22
CA GLY A 483 -18.11 21.30 -0.84
C GLY A 483 -18.01 22.57 -0.03
N PHE A 484 -17.24 22.49 1.05
CA PHE A 484 -17.10 23.58 2.00
C PHE A 484 -15.65 23.84 2.36
N TYR A 485 -15.36 25.07 2.74
CA TYR A 485 -14.18 25.40 3.54
C TYR A 485 -14.61 26.11 4.81
N THR A 486 -13.99 25.77 5.94
CA THR A 486 -14.27 26.42 7.23
C THR A 486 -13.12 27.33 7.63
N LEU A 487 -13.39 28.31 8.50
CA LEU A 487 -12.31 29.09 9.09
C LEU A 487 -11.38 28.19 9.92
N ASP A 488 -10.08 28.44 9.82
CA ASP A 488 -9.08 27.81 10.68
C ASP A 488 -9.03 28.51 12.05
N PRO A 489 -9.51 27.87 13.14
CA PRO A 489 -9.52 28.50 14.46
C PRO A 489 -8.12 28.62 15.08
N LEU A 490 -7.12 27.94 14.53
CA LEU A 490 -5.75 27.90 15.05
C LEU A 490 -4.81 28.83 14.28
N SER A 491 -5.28 29.46 13.20
CA SER A 491 -4.46 30.34 12.38
C SER A 491 -4.45 31.78 12.91
N PRO A 492 -3.27 32.41 13.11
CA PRO A 492 -3.17 33.83 13.43
C PRO A 492 -3.49 34.75 12.22
N HIS A 493 -3.73 34.16 11.04
CA HIS A 493 -4.08 34.84 9.80
C HIS A 493 -5.41 34.28 9.26
N ASN A 494 -6.32 35.14 8.81
CA ASN A 494 -7.61 34.71 8.24
C ASN A 494 -7.38 33.74 7.06
N ARG A 495 -7.71 32.47 7.31
CA ARG A 495 -7.44 31.35 6.41
C ARG A 495 -8.59 30.37 6.48
N LEU A 496 -8.92 29.81 5.33
CA LEU A 496 -9.85 28.72 5.14
C LEU A 496 -9.10 27.38 5.17
N ILE A 497 -9.70 26.37 5.77
CA ILE A 497 -9.28 24.97 5.75
C ILE A 497 -10.37 24.13 5.08
N LEU A 498 -9.96 23.09 4.36
CA LEU A 498 -10.88 22.24 3.61
C LEU A 498 -11.86 21.52 4.54
N GLY A 499 -13.16 21.68 4.26
CA GLY A 499 -14.26 20.95 4.90
C GLY A 499 -14.74 19.77 4.03
N PRO A 500 -15.87 19.13 4.38
CA PRO A 500 -16.43 18.04 3.58
C PRO A 500 -16.77 18.47 2.15
N PHE A 501 -16.50 17.60 1.17
CA PHE A 501 -16.73 17.89 -0.25
C PHE A 501 -17.01 16.61 -1.06
N GLN A 502 -17.41 16.79 -2.31
CA GLN A 502 -17.52 15.78 -3.35
C GLN A 502 -16.80 16.31 -4.60
N GLY A 503 -15.94 15.50 -5.22
CA GLY A 503 -15.13 15.90 -6.37
C GLY A 503 -13.68 15.42 -6.25
N LYS A 504 -12.81 15.89 -7.15
CA LYS A 504 -11.36 15.61 -7.07
C LYS A 504 -10.71 16.33 -5.88
N VAL A 505 -9.46 15.96 -5.57
CA VAL A 505 -8.69 16.54 -4.46
C VAL A 505 -8.58 18.06 -4.61
N ALA A 506 -9.03 18.79 -3.59
CA ALA A 506 -8.99 20.25 -3.55
C ALA A 506 -7.83 20.79 -2.70
N CYS A 507 -7.63 22.10 -2.79
CA CYS A 507 -6.63 22.82 -2.01
C CYS A 507 -6.93 22.67 -0.50
N GLN A 508 -5.96 22.27 0.32
CA GLN A 508 -6.23 22.01 1.75
C GLN A 508 -6.42 23.29 2.57
N THR A 509 -5.80 24.39 2.13
CA THR A 509 -5.93 25.70 2.78
C THR A 509 -6.00 26.82 1.76
N ILE A 510 -6.82 27.83 2.02
CA ILE A 510 -6.96 29.01 1.16
C ILE A 510 -6.82 30.28 2.00
N ALA A 511 -5.87 31.15 1.64
CA ALA A 511 -5.74 32.46 2.25
C ALA A 511 -6.84 33.39 1.73
N PHE A 512 -7.34 34.30 2.58
CA PHE A 512 -8.37 35.28 2.19
C PHE A 512 -7.96 36.19 1.02
N SER A 513 -6.67 36.34 0.78
CA SER A 513 -6.12 37.15 -0.33
C SER A 513 -6.03 36.41 -1.67
N ARG A 514 -6.58 35.20 -1.77
CA ARG A 514 -6.27 34.27 -2.87
C ARG A 514 -7.52 33.56 -3.41
N GLY A 515 -7.66 33.56 -4.74
CA GLY A 515 -8.72 32.86 -5.45
C GLY A 515 -10.14 33.39 -5.18
N VAL A 516 -11.11 32.76 -5.82
CA VAL A 516 -12.53 33.11 -5.70
C VAL A 516 -13.02 32.80 -4.27
N CYS A 517 -12.64 31.64 -3.73
CA CYS A 517 -12.86 31.25 -2.33
C CYS A 517 -12.37 32.29 -1.31
N GLY A 518 -11.13 32.77 -1.45
CA GLY A 518 -10.59 33.81 -0.57
C GLY A 518 -11.32 35.14 -0.72
N ALA A 519 -11.67 35.55 -1.94
CA ALA A 519 -12.43 36.76 -2.21
C ALA A 519 -13.83 36.73 -1.57
N ALA A 520 -14.53 35.59 -1.63
CA ALA A 520 -15.81 35.38 -0.98
C ALA A 520 -15.69 35.49 0.55
N ALA A 521 -14.69 34.84 1.13
CA ALA A 521 -14.47 34.86 2.57
C ALA A 521 -14.03 36.24 3.09
N ALA A 522 -13.22 36.97 2.33
CA ALA A 522 -12.75 38.31 2.69
C ALA A 522 -13.84 39.38 2.57
N SER A 523 -14.68 39.30 1.54
CA SER A 523 -15.75 40.26 1.30
C SER A 523 -17.02 39.96 2.08
N GLY A 524 -17.25 38.69 2.45
CA GLY A 524 -18.54 38.22 2.96
C GLY A 524 -19.65 38.28 1.90
N VAL A 525 -19.29 38.34 0.61
CA VAL A 525 -20.22 38.44 -0.52
C VAL A 525 -20.02 37.25 -1.46
N THR A 526 -21.13 36.70 -1.95
CA THR A 526 -21.14 35.61 -2.94
C THR A 526 -20.38 36.02 -4.21
N GLN A 527 -19.49 35.13 -4.66
CA GLN A 527 -18.78 35.28 -5.94
C GLN A 527 -19.41 34.33 -6.96
N LEU A 528 -20.03 34.87 -8.00
CA LEU A 528 -20.52 34.09 -9.15
C LEU A 528 -19.59 34.34 -10.33
N VAL A 529 -18.81 33.34 -10.70
CA VAL A 529 -17.73 33.46 -11.68
C VAL A 529 -18.08 32.63 -12.92
N PRO A 530 -18.58 33.26 -14.01
CA PRO A 530 -18.99 32.54 -15.22
C PRO A 530 -17.80 31.95 -16.00
N ASP A 531 -16.60 32.48 -15.82
CA ASP A 531 -15.35 31.95 -16.37
C ASP A 531 -14.20 32.16 -15.37
N VAL A 532 -13.70 31.08 -14.78
CA VAL A 532 -12.62 31.16 -13.77
C VAL A 532 -11.28 31.59 -14.35
N GLU A 533 -11.03 31.34 -15.64
CA GLU A 533 -9.79 31.80 -16.29
C GLU A 533 -9.73 33.32 -16.44
N ALA A 534 -10.90 33.97 -16.45
CA ALA A 534 -11.01 35.43 -16.49
C ALA A 534 -10.88 36.08 -15.10
N PHE A 535 -10.87 35.29 -14.01
CA PHE A 535 -10.81 35.82 -12.64
C PHE A 535 -9.36 36.10 -12.20
N PRO A 536 -9.01 37.35 -11.83
CA PRO A 536 -7.65 37.70 -11.44
C PRO A 536 -7.19 36.94 -10.19
N GLY A 537 -6.08 36.19 -10.31
CA GLY A 537 -5.53 35.44 -9.19
C GLY A 537 -6.28 34.15 -8.86
N HIS A 538 -7.01 33.59 -9.84
CA HIS A 538 -7.63 32.26 -9.75
C HIS A 538 -6.61 31.17 -9.36
N ILE A 539 -7.05 30.23 -8.52
CA ILE A 539 -6.27 29.10 -8.05
C ILE A 539 -7.08 27.85 -8.41
N ALA A 540 -6.69 27.19 -9.50
CA ALA A 540 -7.34 25.95 -9.90
C ALA A 540 -6.89 24.81 -8.97
N CYS A 541 -7.82 24.25 -8.20
CA CYS A 541 -7.60 23.01 -7.46
C CYS A 541 -7.97 21.78 -8.32
N ASP A 542 -8.96 21.92 -9.23
CA ASP A 542 -9.21 21.01 -10.36
C ASP A 542 -8.96 21.78 -11.69
N GLY A 543 -8.12 21.23 -12.55
CA GLY A 543 -7.77 21.84 -13.84
C GLY A 543 -8.92 21.83 -14.85
N ASP A 544 -9.96 21.03 -14.61
CA ASP A 544 -11.13 20.94 -15.46
C ASP A 544 -12.17 22.05 -15.17
N SER A 545 -12.08 22.75 -14.03
CA SER A 545 -13.04 23.79 -13.65
C SER A 545 -13.02 24.98 -14.60
N ARG A 546 -14.19 25.37 -15.10
CA ARG A 546 -14.40 26.47 -16.04
C ARG A 546 -15.31 27.57 -15.49
N SER A 547 -16.16 27.29 -14.51
CA SER A 547 -16.93 28.29 -13.76
C SER A 547 -17.04 27.89 -12.28
N GLU A 548 -17.24 28.85 -11.39
CA GLU A 548 -17.23 28.64 -9.93
C GLU A 548 -18.28 29.55 -9.27
N ILE A 549 -19.01 29.04 -8.28
CA ILE A 549 -19.82 29.86 -7.38
C ILE A 549 -19.41 29.61 -5.93
N VAL A 550 -19.03 30.68 -5.23
CA VAL A 550 -18.65 30.61 -3.82
C VAL A 550 -19.57 31.46 -2.96
N VAL A 551 -20.21 30.84 -1.97
CA VAL A 551 -21.19 31.48 -1.07
C VAL A 551 -20.70 31.48 0.37
N PRO A 552 -20.43 32.65 0.99
CA PRO A 552 -20.04 32.70 2.39
C PRO A 552 -21.19 32.35 3.34
N ILE A 553 -20.88 31.54 4.34
CA ILE A 553 -21.75 31.25 5.49
C ILE A 553 -21.44 32.28 6.57
N VAL A 554 -22.37 33.19 6.81
CA VAL A 554 -22.23 34.28 7.78
C VAL A 554 -23.10 34.00 8.98
N VAL A 555 -22.51 34.11 10.18
CA VAL A 555 -23.21 33.94 11.46
C VAL A 555 -23.17 35.24 12.25
N ASP A 556 -24.32 35.64 12.78
CA ASP A 556 -24.47 36.86 13.58
C ASP A 556 -23.50 36.88 14.76
N GLY A 557 -22.73 37.97 14.87
CA GLY A 557 -21.72 38.15 15.90
C GLY A 557 -20.41 37.38 15.69
N LYS A 558 -20.31 36.50 14.67
CA LYS A 558 -19.09 35.76 14.31
C LYS A 558 -18.52 36.14 12.95
N GLY A 559 -19.32 36.70 12.05
CA GLY A 559 -18.91 37.01 10.68
C GLY A 559 -18.92 35.76 9.80
N VAL A 560 -18.07 35.73 8.76
CA VAL A 560 -17.91 34.55 7.90
C VAL A 560 -17.29 33.42 8.72
N VAL A 561 -17.95 32.27 8.80
CA VAL A 561 -17.46 31.08 9.54
C VAL A 561 -17.03 29.95 8.60
N ALA A 562 -17.57 29.94 7.38
CA ALA A 562 -17.25 29.01 6.31
C ALA A 562 -17.68 29.58 4.95
N ILE A 563 -17.37 28.86 3.88
CA ILE A 563 -17.88 29.08 2.53
C ILE A 563 -18.43 27.77 1.96
N ILE A 564 -19.43 27.87 1.10
CA ILE A 564 -19.85 26.85 0.14
C ILE A 564 -19.09 27.14 -1.15
N ASP A 565 -18.48 26.12 -1.74
CA ASP A 565 -17.77 26.25 -3.01
C ASP A 565 -18.26 25.15 -3.97
N VAL A 566 -18.53 25.54 -5.23
CA VAL A 566 -19.07 24.66 -6.27
C VAL A 566 -18.43 25.03 -7.60
N ASP A 567 -17.73 24.08 -8.20
CA ASP A 567 -17.09 24.19 -9.51
C ASP A 567 -17.88 23.47 -10.59
N CYS A 568 -17.82 23.98 -11.81
CA CYS A 568 -18.35 23.32 -13.00
C CYS A 568 -17.33 23.28 -14.14
N ALA A 569 -17.24 22.13 -14.82
CA ALA A 569 -16.36 21.91 -15.96
C ALA A 569 -16.81 22.65 -17.25
N GLU A 570 -17.94 23.35 -17.21
CA GLU A 570 -18.41 24.23 -18.29
C GLU A 570 -18.42 25.69 -17.81
N THR A 571 -18.16 26.63 -18.72
CA THR A 571 -18.35 28.07 -18.45
C THR A 571 -19.84 28.38 -18.27
N ASN A 572 -20.18 29.37 -17.45
CA ASN A 572 -21.57 29.73 -17.12
C ASN A 572 -22.36 28.55 -16.53
N GLY A 573 -21.72 27.72 -15.70
CA GLY A 573 -22.34 26.58 -15.03
C GLY A 573 -23.36 26.97 -13.96
N PHE A 574 -23.34 28.23 -13.52
CA PHE A 574 -24.19 28.78 -12.47
C PHE A 574 -24.75 30.14 -12.88
N ASP A 575 -25.94 30.47 -12.36
CA ASP A 575 -26.59 31.75 -12.57
C ASP A 575 -27.12 32.39 -11.26
N GLU A 576 -27.98 33.40 -11.40
CA GLU A 576 -28.58 34.10 -10.26
C GLU A 576 -29.58 33.22 -9.47
N ILE A 577 -30.18 32.21 -10.10
CA ILE A 577 -31.04 31.24 -9.42
C ILE A 577 -30.19 30.37 -8.49
N ASP A 578 -29.05 29.87 -8.97
CA ASP A 578 -28.09 29.12 -8.14
C ASP A 578 -27.64 29.95 -6.95
N ARG A 579 -27.25 31.22 -7.20
CA ARG A 579 -26.88 32.16 -6.14
C ARG A 579 -27.97 32.28 -5.09
N GLU A 580 -29.22 32.53 -5.49
CA GLU A 580 -30.34 32.72 -4.56
C GLU A 580 -30.53 31.50 -3.64
N TRP A 581 -30.48 30.29 -4.20
CA TRP A 581 -30.74 29.06 -3.45
C TRP A 581 -29.55 28.63 -2.60
N LEU A 582 -28.32 28.79 -3.08
CA LEU A 582 -27.12 28.53 -2.30
C LEU A 582 -26.97 29.52 -1.14
N GLU A 583 -27.38 30.79 -1.30
CA GLU A 583 -27.43 31.75 -0.20
C GLU A 583 -28.50 31.40 0.85
N LYS A 584 -29.64 30.84 0.43
CA LYS A 584 -30.63 30.30 1.38
C LYS A 584 -30.07 29.09 2.14
N LEU A 585 -29.37 28.19 1.46
CA LEU A 585 -28.69 27.06 2.09
C LEU A 585 -27.62 27.53 3.08
N ALA A 586 -26.80 28.51 2.69
CA ALA A 586 -25.78 29.09 3.56
C ALA A 586 -26.38 29.68 4.85
N ARG A 587 -27.52 30.38 4.76
CA ARG A 587 -28.26 30.86 5.95
C ARG A 587 -28.73 29.71 6.84
N LEU A 588 -29.32 28.67 6.26
CA LEU A 588 -29.77 27.49 7.02
C LEU A 588 -28.62 26.77 7.72
N LEU A 589 -27.46 26.64 7.06
CA LEU A 589 -26.25 26.07 7.67
C LEU A 589 -25.68 26.97 8.76
N GLY A 590 -25.72 28.29 8.57
CA GLY A 590 -25.34 29.30 9.56
C GLY A 590 -26.15 29.19 10.85
N GLU A 591 -27.47 29.01 10.73
CA GLU A 591 -28.40 28.89 11.87
C GLU A 591 -28.41 27.48 12.49
N GLY A 592 -28.20 26.45 11.67
CA GLY A 592 -28.40 25.04 12.05
C GLY A 592 -27.15 24.30 12.51
N CYS A 593 -25.96 24.91 12.45
CA CYS A 593 -24.70 24.27 12.87
C CYS A 593 -24.08 24.96 14.09
N ASP A 594 -23.32 24.19 14.85
CA ASP A 594 -22.52 24.62 16.01
C ASP A 594 -21.15 25.18 15.56
N TRP A 595 -21.17 26.38 14.98
CA TRP A 595 -19.98 27.10 14.46
C TRP A 595 -18.98 27.58 15.50
#